data_AF-A0A1I4RH54-F1
#
_entry.id   AF-A0A1I4RH54-F1
#
_cell.length_a   1.000
_cell.length_b   1.000
_cell.length_c   1.000
_cell.angle_alpha   90.00
_cell.angle_beta   90.00
_cell.angle_gamma   90.00
#
_symmetry.space_group_name_H-M   'P 1'
#
loop_
_entity.id
_entity.type
_entity.pdbx_description
1 polymer ?
#
loop_
_entity_poly.entity_id
_entity_poly.type
_entity_poly.pdbx_seq_one_letter_code
_entity_poly.pdbx_strand_id
1 'polypeptide(L)'
;MLCDVTHFPGLDRWQAERIVMQGLWTSTDDPASQILIEGSDVQEIYGGARMSRLFAQIAPRCEDAPNVGPVMIQTDPESRERFCYLIEDVSEDWLELIYFGNPNPLVYWR
;
A
#
# COMPACT_ATOMS: atom_id res chain seq x y z
N MET A 1 -18.26 -33.31 -12.10
CA MET A 1 -18.82 -31.96 -11.94
C MET A 1 -17.70 -31.08 -11.41
N LEU A 2 -17.00 -30.39 -12.31
CA LEU A 2 -15.96 -29.44 -11.94
C LEU A 2 -16.69 -28.11 -11.67
N CYS A 3 -16.62 -27.60 -10.45
CA CYS A 3 -17.04 -26.23 -10.17
C CYS A 3 -16.10 -25.33 -10.97
N ASP A 4 -16.65 -24.64 -11.95
CA ASP A 4 -15.97 -23.56 -12.65
C ASP A 4 -15.66 -22.49 -11.60
N VAL A 5 -14.40 -22.41 -11.17
CA VAL A 5 -13.94 -21.31 -10.31
C VAL A 5 -13.82 -20.12 -11.24
N THR A 6 -14.91 -19.39 -11.42
CA THR A 6 -14.89 -18.11 -12.12
C THR A 6 -14.09 -17.14 -11.25
N HIS A 7 -12.78 -17.08 -11.46
CA HIS A 7 -11.94 -16.03 -10.91
C HIS A 7 -12.38 -14.72 -11.56
N PHE A 8 -13.16 -13.92 -10.85
CA PHE A 8 -13.37 -12.52 -11.19
C PHE A 8 -12.21 -11.74 -10.57
N PRO A 9 -11.16 -11.37 -11.32
CA PRO A 9 -9.97 -10.68 -10.78
C PRO A 9 -10.27 -9.26 -10.28
N GLY A 10 -11.55 -8.90 -10.13
CA GLY A 10 -12.02 -7.59 -9.72
C GLY A 10 -12.82 -7.55 -8.42
N LEU A 11 -13.07 -8.66 -7.73
CA LEU A 11 -13.87 -8.65 -6.49
C LEU A 11 -13.17 -9.38 -5.34
N ASP A 12 -11.88 -9.10 -5.13
CA ASP A 12 -11.27 -9.44 -3.85
C ASP A 12 -11.83 -8.52 -2.75
N ARG A 13 -11.84 -8.98 -1.51
CA ARG A 13 -12.43 -8.23 -0.38
C ARG A 13 -11.76 -6.88 -0.10
N TRP A 14 -10.64 -6.58 -0.76
CA TRP A 14 -9.85 -5.36 -0.64
C TRP A 14 -10.00 -4.45 -1.87
N GLN A 15 -10.97 -4.71 -2.74
CA GLN A 15 -11.19 -3.94 -3.95
C GLN A 15 -11.38 -2.44 -3.65
N ALA A 16 -12.12 -2.10 -2.59
CA ALA A 16 -12.40 -0.72 -2.22
C ALA A 16 -11.11 0.03 -1.87
N GLU A 17 -10.29 -0.56 -1.00
CA GLU A 17 -8.99 -0.03 -0.60
C GLU A 17 -8.07 0.12 -1.82
N ARG A 18 -7.98 -0.91 -2.67
CA ARG A 18 -7.16 -0.85 -3.90
C ARG A 18 -7.58 0.29 -4.82
N ILE A 19 -8.88 0.50 -5.02
CA ILE A 19 -9.41 1.58 -5.87
C ILE A 19 -9.06 2.94 -5.29
N VAL A 20 -9.29 3.13 -3.99
CA VAL A 20 -9.13 4.41 -3.33
C VAL A 20 -7.65 4.81 -3.24
N MET A 21 -6.76 3.85 -2.98
CA MET A 21 -5.32 4.06 -2.88
C MET A 21 -4.65 4.48 -4.20
N GLN A 22 -5.30 4.36 -5.36
CA GLN A 22 -4.67 4.72 -6.62
C GLN A 22 -4.36 6.22 -6.70
N GLY A 23 -3.24 6.56 -7.34
CA GLY A 23 -2.87 7.95 -7.65
C GLY A 23 -1.64 8.45 -6.88
N LEU A 24 -1.42 9.75 -6.97
CA LEU A 24 -0.30 10.45 -6.35
C LEU A 24 -0.72 10.96 -4.97
N TRP A 25 0.08 10.61 -3.97
CA TRP A 25 -0.10 10.95 -2.58
C TRP A 25 1.10 11.76 -2.10
N THR A 26 0.85 12.89 -1.43
CA THR A 26 1.90 13.78 -0.90
C THR A 26 1.94 13.64 0.61
N SER A 27 3.13 13.47 1.19
CA SER A 27 3.26 13.37 2.64
C SER A 27 2.82 14.67 3.32
N THR A 28 2.14 14.55 4.47
CA THR A 28 1.77 15.70 5.30
C THR A 28 2.97 16.31 6.03
N ASP A 29 4.03 15.51 6.24
CA ASP A 29 5.20 15.91 7.01
C ASP A 29 6.29 16.57 6.14
N ASP A 30 6.42 16.09 4.90
CA ASP A 30 7.35 16.65 3.91
C ASP A 30 6.70 16.69 2.52
N PRO A 31 6.32 17.87 2.00
CA PRO A 31 5.74 18.02 0.67
C PRO A 31 6.64 17.56 -0.48
N ALA A 32 7.96 17.42 -0.25
CA ALA A 32 8.87 16.87 -1.25
C ALA A 32 8.75 15.34 -1.35
N SER A 33 8.21 14.66 -0.34
CA SER A 33 8.00 13.22 -0.29
C SER A 33 6.62 12.85 -0.83
N GLN A 34 6.61 12.03 -1.88
CA GLN A 34 5.38 11.58 -2.52
C GLN A 34 5.47 10.09 -2.85
N ILE A 35 4.31 9.44 -2.92
CA ILE A 35 4.19 8.08 -3.45
C ILE A 35 3.15 8.07 -4.57
N LEU A 36 3.45 7.40 -5.67
CA LEU A 36 2.51 7.13 -6.75
C LEU A 36 2.15 5.65 -6.71
N ILE A 37 0.86 5.36 -6.58
CA ILE A 37 0.32 4.00 -6.54
C ILE A 37 -0.45 3.73 -7.83
N GLU A 38 0.02 2.75 -8.61
CA GLU A 38 -0.58 2.33 -9.89
C GLU A 38 -0.70 0.80 -9.95
N GLY A 39 -1.91 0.28 -9.79
CA GLY A 39 -2.17 -1.14 -9.65
C GLY A 39 -1.50 -1.70 -8.41
N SER A 40 -0.49 -2.55 -8.61
CA SER A 40 0.37 -3.08 -7.55
C SER A 40 1.72 -2.37 -7.47
N ASP A 41 1.95 -1.33 -8.26
CA ASP A 41 3.19 -0.56 -8.26
C ASP A 41 3.13 0.55 -7.23
N VAL A 42 4.22 0.75 -6.49
CA VAL A 42 4.43 1.92 -5.64
C VAL A 42 5.75 2.54 -6.03
N GLN A 43 5.69 3.76 -6.56
CA GLN A 43 6.86 4.55 -6.91
C GLN A 43 7.04 5.63 -5.86
N GLU A 44 8.17 5.59 -5.14
CA GLU A 44 8.57 6.67 -4.24
C GLU A 44 9.20 7.81 -5.03
N ILE A 45 8.81 9.03 -4.71
CA ILE A 45 9.25 10.25 -5.37
C ILE A 45 9.72 11.24 -4.30
N TYR A 46 10.93 11.77 -4.46
CA TYR A 46 11.47 12.80 -3.57
C TYR A 46 11.94 14.00 -4.38
N GLY A 47 11.40 15.19 -4.10
CA GLY A 47 11.73 16.42 -4.83
C GLY A 47 11.51 16.33 -6.34
N GLY A 48 10.53 15.51 -6.77
CA GLY A 48 10.24 15.23 -8.18
C GLY A 48 11.13 14.15 -8.83
N ALA A 49 12.14 13.62 -8.13
CA ALA A 49 12.96 12.52 -8.61
C ALA A 49 12.39 11.17 -8.15
N ARG A 50 12.36 10.18 -9.06
CA ARG A 50 11.97 8.80 -8.74
C ARG A 50 13.08 8.12 -7.94
N MET A 51 12.76 7.63 -6.75
CA MET A 51 13.72 7.06 -5.81
C MET A 51 13.73 5.54 -5.89
N SER A 52 12.67 4.90 -5.41
CA SER A 52 12.54 3.44 -5.36
C SER A 52 11.22 3.00 -5.99
N ARG A 53 11.17 1.74 -6.41
CA ARG A 53 9.97 1.11 -6.95
C ARG A 53 9.70 -0.15 -6.17
N LEU A 54 8.49 -0.28 -5.64
CA LEU A 54 8.06 -1.39 -4.80
C LEU A 54 6.81 -2.03 -5.40
N PHE A 55 6.60 -3.31 -5.09
CA PHE A 55 5.35 -4.00 -5.40
C PHE A 55 4.48 -4.14 -4.15
N ALA A 56 3.26 -3.62 -4.21
CA ALA A 56 2.29 -3.66 -3.12
C ALA A 56 1.21 -4.74 -3.31
N GLN A 57 0.88 -5.41 -2.21
CA GLN A 57 -0.31 -6.27 -2.10
C GLN A 57 -1.06 -5.95 -0.81
N ILE A 58 -2.39 -6.06 -0.83
CA ILE A 58 -3.22 -5.95 0.37
C ILE A 58 -3.51 -7.35 0.92
N ALA A 59 -3.28 -7.53 2.22
CA ALA A 59 -3.41 -8.80 2.93
C ALA A 59 -4.19 -8.60 4.24
N PRO A 60 -4.75 -9.67 4.84
CA PRO A 60 -5.44 -9.57 6.14
C PRO A 60 -4.52 -9.22 7.31
N ARG A 61 -3.24 -9.57 7.22
CA ARG A 61 -2.25 -9.43 8.29
C ARG A 61 -0.85 -9.64 7.71
N CYS A 62 0.17 -9.19 8.43
CA CYS A 62 1.54 -9.61 8.17
C CYS A 62 1.75 -11.06 8.67
N GLU A 63 2.74 -11.77 8.11
CA GLU A 63 3.08 -13.13 8.55
C GLU A 63 3.59 -13.15 10.01
N ASP A 64 4.38 -12.14 10.39
CA ASP A 64 5.09 -12.06 11.68
C ASP A 64 4.56 -10.98 12.65
N ALA A 65 3.38 -10.41 12.40
CA ALA A 65 2.82 -9.30 13.19
C ALA A 65 1.52 -9.70 13.92
N PRO A 66 1.01 -8.86 14.85
CA PRO A 66 -0.30 -9.04 15.48
C PRO A 66 -1.41 -9.26 14.44
N ASN A 67 -2.50 -9.94 14.83
CA ASN A 67 -3.68 -10.16 13.99
C ASN A 67 -4.48 -8.86 13.78
N VAL A 68 -3.88 -7.89 13.09
CA VAL A 68 -4.44 -6.58 12.77
C VAL A 68 -4.29 -6.34 11.27
N GLY A 69 -5.33 -5.79 10.63
CA GLY A 69 -5.34 -5.46 9.22
C GLY A 69 -6.65 -4.76 8.80
N PRO A 70 -6.80 -4.39 7.53
CA PRO A 70 -5.94 -4.81 6.40
C PRO A 70 -4.53 -4.21 6.43
N VAL A 71 -3.58 -4.91 5.82
CA VAL A 71 -2.19 -4.46 5.70
C VAL A 71 -1.80 -4.31 4.24
N MET A 72 -0.95 -3.33 3.95
CA MET A 72 -0.20 -3.23 2.70
C MET A 72 1.19 -3.83 2.90
N ILE A 73 1.52 -4.85 2.12
CA ILE A 73 2.86 -5.44 2.07
C ILE A 73 3.53 -4.92 0.80
N GLN A 74 4.58 -4.13 0.97
CA GLN A 74 5.45 -3.67 -0.10
C GLN A 74 6.67 -4.57 -0.21
N THR A 75 7.07 -4.91 -1.43
CA THR A 75 8.25 -5.73 -1.70
C THR A 75 9.19 -4.99 -2.62
N ASP A 76 10.44 -4.85 -2.20
CA ASP A 76 11.51 -4.37 -3.05
C ASP A 76 11.86 -5.47 -4.09
N PRO A 77 11.77 -5.18 -5.40
CA PRO A 77 12.05 -6.16 -6.43
C PRO A 77 13.51 -6.59 -6.52
N GLU A 78 14.45 -5.73 -6.10
CA GLU A 78 15.89 -5.97 -6.17
C GLU A 78 16.36 -6.78 -4.96
N SER A 79 16.06 -6.30 -3.75
CA SER A 79 16.52 -6.92 -2.50
C SER A 79 15.63 -8.06 -2.01
N ARG A 80 14.37 -8.12 -2.49
CA ARG A 80 13.30 -8.98 -1.96
C ARG A 80 12.88 -8.64 -0.53
N GLU A 81 13.35 -7.53 0.02
CA GLU A 81 12.92 -7.05 1.33
C GLU A 81 11.43 -6.73 1.32
N ARG A 82 10.76 -7.03 2.44
CA ARG A 82 9.32 -6.81 2.60
C ARG A 82 9.07 -5.83 3.73
N PHE A 83 8.25 -4.83 3.44
CA PHE A 83 7.80 -3.83 4.40
C PHE A 83 6.29 -4.02 4.61
N CYS A 84 5.87 -4.20 5.85
CA CYS A 84 4.46 -4.39 6.18
C CYS A 84 3.91 -3.17 6.90
N TYR A 85 2.84 -2.62 6.35
CA TYR A 85 2.15 -1.44 6.86
C TYR A 85 0.71 -1.80 7.21
N LEU A 86 0.25 -1.46 8.40
CA LEU A 86 -1.18 -1.40 8.68
C LEU A 86 -1.77 -0.26 7.86
N ILE A 87 -2.88 -0.53 7.17
CA ILE A 87 -3.72 0.51 6.56
C ILE A 87 -4.66 0.96 7.67
N GLU A 88 -4.32 2.06 8.35
CA GLU A 88 -5.10 2.59 9.47
C GLU A 88 -6.36 3.29 8.94
N ASP A 89 -6.18 4.13 7.93
CA ASP A 89 -7.27 4.79 7.22
C ASP A 89 -6.92 4.99 5.74
N VAL A 90 -7.96 4.95 4.90
CA VAL A 90 -7.85 5.26 3.48
C VAL A 90 -9.18 5.79 2.95
N SER A 91 -9.14 7.01 2.41
CA SER A 91 -10.28 7.73 1.84
C SER A 91 -9.92 8.35 0.49
N GLU A 92 -10.84 9.12 -0.09
CA GLU A 92 -10.59 9.83 -1.33
C GLU A 92 -9.51 10.92 -1.24
N ASP A 93 -9.07 11.33 -0.06
CA ASP A 93 -8.12 12.43 0.13
C ASP A 93 -7.11 12.17 1.27
N TRP A 94 -7.23 11.04 1.96
CA TRP A 94 -6.40 10.65 3.10
C TRP A 94 -5.87 9.22 2.95
N LEU A 95 -4.60 9.03 3.27
CA LEU A 95 -3.97 7.73 3.38
C LEU A 95 -3.07 7.71 4.61
N GLU A 96 -3.37 6.82 5.55
CA GLU A 96 -2.60 6.63 6.78
C GLU A 96 -2.09 5.20 6.88
N LEU A 97 -0.76 5.09 6.97
CA LEU A 97 -0.05 3.82 7.00
C LEU A 97 0.83 3.75 8.24
N ILE A 98 0.77 2.65 8.99
CA ILE A 98 1.63 2.44 10.17
C ILE A 98 2.60 1.31 9.87
N TYR A 99 3.89 1.62 9.81
CA TYR A 99 4.92 0.59 9.61
C TYR A 99 5.09 -0.25 10.87
N PHE A 100 5.03 -1.58 10.76
CA PHE A 100 5.21 -2.43 11.94
C PHE A 100 6.62 -2.35 12.57
N GLY A 101 7.63 -1.88 11.83
CA GLY A 101 8.96 -1.63 12.37
C GLY A 101 9.17 -0.23 12.97
N ASN A 102 8.21 0.69 12.81
CA ASN A 102 8.23 2.03 13.38
C ASN A 102 6.81 2.56 13.59
N PRO A 103 6.35 2.77 14.84
CA PRO A 103 4.96 3.12 15.11
C PRO A 103 4.57 4.55 14.69
N ASN A 104 5.49 5.35 14.13
CA ASN A 104 5.12 6.64 13.58
C ASN A 104 4.30 6.45 12.30
N PRO A 105 3.08 7.03 12.23
CA PRO A 105 2.26 6.92 11.04
C PRO A 105 2.90 7.69 9.87
N LEU A 106 2.79 7.13 8.68
CA LEU A 106 3.03 7.79 7.41
C LEU A 106 1.70 8.27 6.88
N VAL A 107 1.52 9.59 6.87
CA VAL A 107 0.27 10.22 6.49
C VAL A 107 0.46 10.96 5.17
N TYR A 108 -0.48 10.76 4.25
CA TYR A 108 -0.48 11.38 2.94
C TYR A 108 -1.85 11.97 2.59
N TRP A 109 -1.82 13.02 1.76
CA TRP A 109 -3.00 13.67 1.19
C TRP A 109 -2.91 13.76 -0.33
N ARG A 110 -4.06 13.93 -1.00
CA ARG A 110 -4.13 14.21 -2.45
C ARG A 110 -5.08 15.35 -2.78
#